data_AF-A0AB38CSU6-F1
#
_entry.id   AF-A0AB38CSU6-F1
#
_cell.length_a   1.000
_cell.length_b   1.000
_cell.length_c   1.000
_cell.angle_alpha   90.00
_cell.angle_beta   90.00
_cell.angle_gamma   90.00
#
_symmetry.space_group_name_H-M   'P 1'
#
loop_
_entity.id
_entity.type
_entity.pdbx_description
1 polymer ?
#
loop_
_entity_poly.entity_id
_entity_poly.type
_entity_poly.pdbx_seq_one_letter_code
_entity_poly.pdbx_strand_id
1 'polypeptide(L)' 'MTFHNPNSSADIDHRFAFHAATTEEKRAEHGSVRAACKELAHKLDRDLPPGREKALALTKLEEAMFWANAAIARAN' A
#
# COMPACT_ATOMS: atom_id res chain seq x y z
N MET A 1 -12.47 19.63 -0.06
CA MET A 1 -12.08 19.25 1.32
C MET A 1 -11.07 18.14 1.23
N THR A 2 -10.06 18.11 2.09
CA THR A 2 -9.08 17.01 2.20
C THR A 2 -9.28 16.34 3.56
N PHE A 3 -9.20 15.00 3.61
CA PHE A 3 -9.48 14.22 4.82
C PHE A 3 -8.26 13.53 5.43
N HIS A 4 -7.08 13.68 4.82
CA HIS A 4 -5.81 13.16 5.34
C HIS A 4 -5.21 14.09 6.40
N ASN A 5 -4.39 13.53 7.28
CA ASN A 5 -3.59 14.24 8.26
C ASN A 5 -2.19 13.60 8.36
N PRO A 6 -1.24 14.19 9.11
CA PRO A 6 0.11 13.64 9.21
C PRO A 6 0.15 12.21 9.77
N ASN A 7 -0.75 11.88 10.70
CA ASN A 7 -0.80 10.53 11.29
C ASN A 7 -1.31 9.49 10.28
N SER A 8 -2.36 9.82 9.50
CA SER A 8 -2.86 8.92 8.46
C SER A 8 -1.85 8.74 7.32
N SER A 9 -1.09 9.79 6.99
CA SER A 9 -0.02 9.71 6.00
C SER A 9 1.11 8.80 6.46
N ALA A 10 1.53 8.92 7.73
CA ALA A 10 2.55 8.05 8.32
C ALA A 10 2.08 6.58 8.44
N ASP A 11 0.80 6.35 8.78
CA ASP A 11 0.18 5.02 8.79
C ASP A 11 0.24 4.37 7.40
N ILE A 12 -0.13 5.10 6.35
CA ILE A 12 -0.05 4.63 4.96
C ILE A 12 1.39 4.33 4.56
N ASP A 13 2.32 5.21 4.92
CA ASP A 13 3.73 5.00 4.62
C ASP A 13 4.25 3.70 5.23
N HIS A 14 3.81 3.36 6.44
CA HIS A 14 4.15 2.12 7.12
C HIS A 14 3.43 0.90 6.51
N ARG A 15 2.11 0.98 6.30
CA ARG A 15 1.27 -0.11 5.77
C ARG A 15 1.68 -0.58 4.37
N PHE A 16 2.10 0.36 3.53
CA PHE A 16 2.53 0.09 2.15
C PHE A 16 4.05 0.04 2.00
N ALA A 17 4.81 0.10 3.10
CA ALA A 17 6.27 -0.04 3.08
C ALA A 17 6.70 -1.45 2.65
N PHE A 18 7.87 -1.51 2.01
CA PHE A 18 8.57 -2.77 1.76
C PHE A 18 9.45 -3.12 2.97
N HIS A 19 9.07 -4.14 3.73
CA HIS A 19 10.00 -4.82 4.63
C HIS A 19 10.68 -5.93 3.81
N ALA A 20 11.93 -5.69 3.42
CA ALA A 20 12.72 -6.72 2.76
C ALA A 20 12.88 -7.93 3.69
N ALA A 21 12.53 -9.12 3.22
CA ALA A 21 13.18 -10.32 3.74
C ALA A 21 14.66 -10.20 3.38
N THR A 22 15.55 -10.61 4.29
CA THR A 22 17.02 -10.41 4.27
C THR A 22 17.77 -11.05 3.09
N THR A 23 17.08 -11.48 2.04
CA THR A 23 17.67 -12.09 0.84
C THR A 23 17.73 -11.10 -0.32
N GLU A 24 18.94 -10.99 -0.88
CA GLU A 24 19.38 -10.02 -1.89
C GLU A 24 18.53 -10.09 -3.20
N GLU A 25 17.91 -11.23 -3.48
CA GLU A 25 17.36 -11.62 -4.80
C GLU A 25 15.99 -11.03 -5.17
N LYS A 26 15.18 -10.50 -4.24
CA LYS A 26 13.80 -10.03 -4.57
C LYS A 26 13.57 -8.52 -4.45
N ARG A 27 14.65 -7.71 -4.39
CA ARG A 27 14.56 -6.25 -4.20
C ARG A 27 14.12 -5.46 -5.43
N ALA A 28 14.39 -5.94 -6.64
CA ALA A 28 14.21 -5.12 -7.85
C ALA A 28 12.79 -5.18 -8.45
N GLU A 29 12.07 -6.31 -8.34
CA GLU A 29 10.81 -6.49 -9.06
C GLU A 29 9.55 -6.09 -8.27
N HIS A 30 9.62 -6.06 -6.95
CA HIS A 30 8.46 -5.81 -6.08
C HIS A 30 8.19 -4.32 -5.83
N GLY A 31 9.10 -3.43 -6.27
CA GLY A 31 9.03 -1.99 -5.98
C GLY A 31 7.89 -1.27 -6.70
N SER A 32 7.54 -1.68 -7.92
CA SER A 32 6.58 -0.96 -8.77
C SER A 32 5.14 -1.07 -8.26
N VAL A 33 4.70 -2.27 -7.90
CA VAL A 33 3.35 -2.52 -7.39
C VAL A 33 3.14 -1.87 -6.03
N ARG A 34 4.13 -1.96 -5.14
CA ARG A 34 4.06 -1.34 -3.81
C ARG A 34 3.96 0.18 -3.90
N ALA A 35 4.80 0.79 -4.74
CA ALA A 35 4.74 2.23 -4.99
C ALA A 35 3.35 2.65 -5.52
N ALA A 36 2.81 1.92 -6.51
CA ALA A 36 1.49 2.21 -7.07
C ALA A 36 0.37 2.10 -6.02
N CYS A 37 0.37 1.05 -5.20
CA CYS A 37 -0.60 0.89 -4.12
C CYS A 37 -0.47 1.99 -3.06
N LYS A 38 0.76 2.38 -2.71
CA LYS A 38 1.03 3.47 -1.76
C LYS A 38 0.50 4.81 -2.27
N GLU A 39 0.76 5.15 -3.53
CA GLU A 39 0.25 6.38 -4.15
C GLU A 39 -1.28 6.42 -4.15
N LEU A 40 -1.92 5.30 -4.51
CA LEU A 40 -3.37 5.19 -4.47
C LEU A 40 -3.91 5.28 -3.04
N ALA A 41 -3.23 4.70 -2.04
CA ALA A 41 -3.63 4.80 -0.64
C ALA A 41 -3.64 6.26 -0.15
N HIS A 42 -2.59 7.03 -0.46
CA HIS A 42 -2.52 8.46 -0.18
C HIS A 42 -3.64 9.25 -0.88
N LYS A 43 -3.97 8.89 -2.13
CA LYS A 43 -5.09 9.47 -2.85
C LYS A 43 -6.44 9.18 -2.17
N LEU A 44 -6.70 7.94 -1.78
CA LEU A 44 -7.93 7.54 -1.10
C LEU A 44 -8.06 8.20 0.27
N ASP A 45 -6.97 8.30 1.02
CA ASP A 45 -6.96 8.94 2.33
C ASP A 45 -7.27 10.44 2.25
N ARG A 46 -6.76 11.11 1.23
CA ARG A 46 -7.05 12.52 0.96
C ARG A 46 -8.48 12.75 0.53
N ASP A 47 -9.01 11.92 -0.37
CA ASP A 47 -10.24 12.21 -1.10
C ASP A 47 -11.50 11.63 -0.43
N LEU A 48 -11.38 10.54 0.33
CA LEU A 48 -12.53 9.87 0.95
C LEU A 48 -12.85 10.45 2.34
N PRO A 49 -14.13 10.73 2.65
CA PRO A 49 -14.54 11.09 4.00
C PRO A 49 -14.18 10.02 5.04
N PRO A 50 -13.94 10.38 6.31
CA PRO A 50 -13.75 9.40 7.37
C PRO A 50 -15.01 8.54 7.52
N GLY A 51 -14.83 7.22 7.56
CA GLY A 51 -15.94 6.28 7.62
C GLY A 51 -15.52 4.84 7.33
N ARG A 52 -16.51 3.94 7.39
CA ARG A 52 -16.33 2.51 7.15
C ARG A 52 -15.83 2.24 5.73
N GLU A 53 -16.34 2.99 4.76
CA GLU A 53 -16.03 2.86 3.33
C GLU A 53 -14.56 3.19 3.06
N LYS A 54 -14.03 4.25 3.66
CA LYS A 54 -12.60 4.61 3.59
C LYS A 54 -11.73 3.52 4.19
N ALA A 55 -12.09 3.02 5.38
CA ALA A 55 -11.36 1.95 6.03
C ALA A 55 -11.32 0.69 5.15
N LEU A 56 -12.47 0.28 4.62
CA LEU A 56 -12.57 -0.88 3.71
C LEU A 56 -11.76 -0.67 2.42
N ALA A 57 -11.81 0.51 1.82
CA ALA A 57 -11.06 0.81 0.60
C ALA A 57 -9.55 0.64 0.82
N LEU A 58 -9.02 1.16 1.94
CA LEU A 58 -7.61 0.99 2.29
C LEU A 58 -7.26 -0.48 2.57
N THR A 59 -8.08 -1.20 3.33
CA THR A 59 -7.86 -2.65 3.57
C THR A 59 -7.86 -3.47 2.29
N LYS A 60 -8.78 -3.20 1.36
CA LYS A 60 -8.83 -3.91 0.07
C LYS A 60 -7.66 -3.58 -0.83
N LEU A 61 -7.12 -2.37 -0.74
CA LEU A 61 -5.91 -2.00 -1.46
C LEU A 61 -4.66 -2.73 -0.90
N GLU A 62 -4.57 -2.92 0.42
CA GLU A 62 -3.50 -3.73 1.02
C GLU A 62 -3.59 -5.21 0.61
N GLU A 63 -4.79 -5.79 0.61
CA GLU A 63 -5.01 -7.16 0.13
C GLU A 63 -4.58 -7.31 -1.33
N ALA A 64 -4.93 -6.32 -2.19
CA ALA A 64 -4.51 -6.30 -3.59
C ALA A 64 -2.98 -6.25 -3.72
N MET A 65 -2.32 -5.37 -2.96
CA MET A 65 -0.85 -5.28 -2.92
C MET A 65 -0.23 -6.61 -2.48
N PHE A 66 -0.76 -7.25 -1.45
CA PHE A 66 -0.27 -8.53 -0.93
C PHE A 66 -0.33 -9.62 -2.00
N TRP A 67 -1.47 -9.80 -2.66
CA TRP A 67 -1.63 -10.83 -3.68
C TRP A 67 -0.78 -10.57 -4.92
N ALA A 68 -0.64 -9.31 -5.34
CA ALA A 68 0.22 -8.94 -6.45
C ALA A 68 1.70 -9.22 -6.16
N ASN A 69 2.19 -8.87 -4.96
CA ASN A 69 3.53 -9.23 -4.52
C ASN A 69 3.74 -10.75 -4.47
N ALA A 70 2.75 -11.49 -3.99
CA ALA A 70 2.81 -12.94 -3.92
C ALA A 70 2.82 -13.58 -5.33
N ALA A 71 2.14 -12.98 -6.31
CA ALA A 71 2.17 -13.44 -7.70
C ALA A 71 3.57 -13.25 -8.31
N ILE A 72 4.18 -12.06 -8.15
CA ILE A 72 5.56 -11.79 -8.57
C ILE A 72 6.52 -12.78 -7.90
N ALA A 73 6.37 -12.97 -6.57
CA ALA A 73 7.22 -13.87 -5.80
C ALA A 73 7.16 -15.35 -6.22
N ARG A 74 6.07 -15.78 -6.88
CA ARG A 74 5.88 -17.16 -7.37
C ARG A 74 6.34 -17.35 -8.81
N ALA A 75 6.37 -16.27 -9.59
CA ALA A 75 6.88 -16.30 -10.96
C ALA A 75 8.43 -16.37 -11.00
N ASN A 76 9.09 -15.92 -9.92
CA ASN A 76 10.54 -15.89 -9.74
C ASN A 76 11.00 -16.77 -8.57
#